data_AF-A0A1L9UPI1-F1
#
_entry.id   AF-A0A1L9UPI1-F1
#
_cell.length_a   1.000
_cell.length_b   1.000
_cell.length_c   1.000
_cell.angle_alpha   90.00
_cell.angle_beta   90.00
_cell.angle_gamma   90.00
#
_symmetry.space_group_name_H-M   'P 1'
#
loop_
_entity.id
_entity.type
_entity.pdbx_description
1 polymer ?
#
loop_
_entity_poly.entity_id
_entity_poly.type
_entity_poly.pdbx_seq_one_letter_code
_entity_poly.pdbx_strand_id
1 'polypeptide(L)'
;MQATQEKLLQRETEVADLETENLRLKAEGTDSETLSVLKRELSEQVSHIRNLETTNREQGTELRHLRKIQKNVEVVEEQKRSLENQLQLMKDVESQLGTAQIQIQMLEDERRSWTSLLQDNDQPAEFDSPEAVVKALLQERIEKASLVDKLGSVEAQFLEKDESIKNLETERATLRQEIEKLRSSAGSVAGGAMAESRMKARLERQRALAVKEVDYLRAQLKAFDTEEVTMNPEQNHFDEQKSTQIANLEKLVDEYRAELEKAHEELAKSEPSQQDESQPRGIKRPLSPAESDAESERLSVLTRKYRTLQESFSKSEQAATLLRKELEASKSQIKSLKARSRTRILELRDNPTAEAENLKLSTVRTLKAENQDLLAQLRGDHTGVKVVPVSTLESMKLEVQDMERVVADKEKRMRRLKEIWTAKSSEFREAVASLLGYKLDFLPNGRVRVTSMFHLSAAYRHGDHDAPSDSRGPGSMGNGEENSIIFDGENGTMKISGGPNSLFAMEIKHLIKFWVEERKDIPCFLAAMTLDFYDKTTRAARM
;
A
#
# COMPACT_ATOMS: atom_id res chain seq x y z
N MET A 1 99.77 106.94 33.15
CA MET A 1 98.80 107.32 34.19
C MET A 1 97.44 107.69 33.60
N GLN A 2 97.33 108.50 32.54
CA GLN A 2 96.02 108.82 31.91
C GLN A 2 95.40 107.65 31.11
N ALA A 3 96.15 106.97 30.25
CA ALA A 3 95.63 105.83 29.47
C ALA A 3 95.19 104.62 30.33
N THR A 4 95.71 104.51 31.56
CA THR A 4 95.30 103.49 32.53
C THR A 4 94.01 103.85 33.24
N GLN A 5 93.74 105.15 33.45
CA GLN A 5 92.48 105.64 34.01
C GLN A 5 91.33 105.55 33.00
N GLU A 6 91.58 105.85 31.72
CA GLU A 6 90.57 105.71 30.65
C GLU A 6 90.15 104.26 30.44
N LYS A 7 91.09 103.31 30.48
CA LYS A 7 90.76 101.86 30.41
C LYS A 7 89.99 101.37 31.63
N LEU A 8 90.24 101.96 32.80
CA LEU A 8 89.53 101.62 34.02
C LEU A 8 88.10 102.16 33.97
N LEU A 9 87.90 103.40 33.52
CA LEU A 9 86.57 103.97 33.27
C LEU A 9 85.78 103.18 32.22
N GLN A 10 86.41 102.77 31.12
CA GLN A 10 85.76 101.92 30.11
C GLN A 10 85.34 100.56 30.69
N ARG A 11 86.14 99.99 31.57
CA ARG A 11 85.79 98.73 32.25
C ARG A 11 84.72 98.94 33.31
N GLU A 12 84.71 100.06 34.01
CA GLU A 12 83.64 100.42 34.94
C GLU A 12 82.31 100.65 34.21
N THR A 13 82.31 101.28 33.03
CA THR A 13 81.10 101.42 32.21
C THR A 13 80.64 100.07 31.65
N GLU A 14 81.56 99.23 31.18
CA GLU A 14 81.23 97.90 30.66
C GLU A 14 80.69 96.98 31.78
N VAL A 15 81.24 97.09 32.99
CA VAL A 15 80.72 96.39 34.18
C VAL A 15 79.34 96.93 34.56
N ALA A 16 79.13 98.25 34.55
CA ALA A 16 77.82 98.84 34.82
C ALA A 16 76.76 98.42 33.79
N ASP A 17 77.12 98.39 32.50
CA ASP A 17 76.24 97.93 31.44
C ASP A 17 75.90 96.44 31.62
N LEU A 18 76.89 95.59 31.88
CA LEU A 18 76.67 94.16 32.17
C LEU A 18 75.89 93.90 33.45
N GLU A 19 76.00 94.78 34.46
CA GLU A 19 75.20 94.73 35.69
C GLU A 19 73.75 95.11 35.42
N THR A 20 73.50 96.14 34.60
CA THR A 20 72.13 96.51 34.19
C THR A 20 71.49 95.43 33.32
N GLU A 21 72.26 94.81 32.43
CA GLU A 21 71.78 93.70 31.60
C GLU A 21 71.52 92.44 32.45
N ASN A 22 72.36 92.17 33.46
CA ASN A 22 72.08 91.13 34.46
C ASN A 22 70.82 91.41 35.26
N LEU A 23 70.58 92.66 35.66
CA LEU A 23 69.36 93.06 36.37
C LEU A 23 68.13 92.92 35.47
N ARG A 24 68.23 93.26 34.18
CA ARG A 24 67.15 93.09 33.22
C ARG A 24 66.83 91.62 32.97
N LEU A 25 67.84 90.79 32.75
CA LEU A 25 67.68 89.35 32.56
C LEU A 25 67.18 88.64 33.82
N LYS A 26 67.56 89.14 35.02
CA LYS A 26 66.97 88.68 36.28
C LYS A 26 65.51 89.09 36.41
N ALA A 27 65.15 90.31 36.01
CA ALA A 27 63.75 90.77 36.01
C ALA A 27 62.88 89.93 35.04
N GLU A 28 63.37 89.68 33.82
CA GLU A 28 62.71 88.81 32.82
C GLU A 28 62.68 87.34 33.25
N GLY A 29 63.71 86.87 33.96
CA GLY A 29 63.74 85.54 34.59
C GLY A 29 62.85 85.39 35.83
N THR A 30 62.34 86.50 36.38
CA THR A 30 61.47 86.55 37.57
C THR A 30 60.00 86.82 37.27
N ASP A 31 59.54 86.55 36.03
CA ASP A 31 58.12 86.40 35.70
C ASP A 31 57.52 85.12 36.33
N SER A 32 57.81 84.90 37.62
CA SER A 32 57.31 83.83 38.47
C SER A 32 55.80 83.86 38.55
N GLU A 33 55.17 85.04 38.43
CA GLU A 33 53.73 85.19 38.42
C GLU A 33 53.12 84.60 37.13
N THR A 34 53.66 84.91 35.95
CA THR A 34 53.17 84.33 34.68
C THR A 34 53.42 82.83 34.62
N LEU A 35 54.57 82.36 35.11
CA LEU A 35 54.86 80.93 35.26
C LEU A 35 53.93 80.24 36.25
N SER A 36 53.50 80.92 37.31
CA SER A 36 52.53 80.38 38.28
C SER A 36 51.12 80.26 37.67
N VAL A 37 50.71 81.26 36.89
CA VAL A 37 49.43 81.26 36.16
C VAL A 37 49.43 80.16 35.10
N LEU A 38 50.50 80.05 34.30
CA LEU A 38 50.64 78.98 33.30
C LEU A 38 50.66 77.58 33.94
N LYS A 39 51.31 77.40 35.10
CA LYS A 39 51.26 76.14 35.85
C LYS A 39 49.85 75.83 36.35
N ARG A 40 49.12 76.83 36.84
CA ARG A 40 47.73 76.67 37.28
C ARG A 40 46.84 76.28 36.10
N GLU A 41 46.89 77.01 35.00
CA GLU A 41 46.13 76.73 33.78
C GLU A 41 46.48 75.37 33.18
N LEU A 42 47.77 74.99 33.16
CA LEU A 42 48.19 73.66 32.72
C LEU A 42 47.66 72.57 33.67
N SER A 43 47.65 72.81 34.98
CA SER A 43 47.07 71.86 35.94
C SER A 43 45.55 71.74 35.79
N GLU A 44 44.85 72.84 35.52
CA GLU A 44 43.42 72.88 35.22
C GLU A 44 43.13 72.14 33.90
N GLN A 45 43.92 72.36 32.85
CA GLN A 45 43.80 71.61 31.59
C GLN A 45 44.11 70.13 31.77
N VAL A 46 45.15 69.75 32.52
CA VAL A 46 45.49 68.34 32.79
C VAL A 46 44.38 67.67 33.60
N SER A 47 43.81 68.35 34.59
CA SER A 47 42.66 67.83 35.35
C SER A 47 41.41 67.70 34.48
N HIS A 48 41.15 68.67 33.59
CA HIS A 48 40.05 68.59 32.63
C HIS A 48 40.24 67.44 31.64
N ILE A 49 41.45 67.27 31.09
CA ILE A 49 41.78 66.13 30.22
C ILE A 49 41.60 64.81 30.96
N ARG A 50 42.04 64.71 32.22
CA ARG A 50 41.80 63.51 33.05
C ARG A 50 40.31 63.26 33.24
N ASN A 51 39.50 64.28 33.49
CA ASN A 51 38.05 64.15 33.61
C ASN A 51 37.39 63.73 32.28
N LEU A 52 37.87 64.26 31.14
CA LEU A 52 37.42 63.83 29.82
C LEU A 52 37.84 62.39 29.52
N GLU A 53 39.04 61.97 29.94
CA GLU A 53 39.49 60.58 29.82
C GLU A 53 38.67 59.64 30.69
N THR A 54 38.33 60.02 31.93
CA THR A 54 37.48 59.18 32.81
C THR A 54 36.08 59.05 32.24
N THR A 55 35.44 60.16 31.84
CA THR A 55 34.10 60.14 31.22
C THR A 55 34.08 59.36 29.90
N ASN A 56 35.12 59.48 29.07
CA ASN A 56 35.22 58.69 27.84
C ASN A 56 35.42 57.19 28.14
N ARG A 57 36.18 56.84 29.19
CA ARG A 57 36.28 55.45 29.67
C ARG A 57 34.94 54.93 30.16
N GLU A 58 34.20 55.71 30.96
CA GLU A 58 32.86 55.38 31.46
C GLU A 58 31.88 55.17 30.30
N GLN A 59 31.78 56.13 29.37
CA GLN A 59 30.98 55.98 28.15
C GLN A 59 31.40 54.75 27.32
N GLY A 60 32.70 54.46 27.23
CA GLY A 60 33.20 53.25 26.57
C GLY A 60 32.77 51.96 27.28
N THR A 61 32.66 51.95 28.61
CA THR A 61 32.10 50.82 29.36
C THR A 61 30.60 50.69 29.15
N GLU A 62 29.85 51.80 29.17
CA GLU A 62 28.41 51.81 28.91
C GLU A 62 28.08 51.36 27.49
N LEU A 63 28.80 51.85 26.48
CA LEU A 63 28.63 51.40 25.09
C LEU A 63 28.92 49.91 24.92
N ARG A 64 29.95 49.38 25.61
CA ARG A 64 30.22 47.93 25.61
C ARG A 64 29.10 47.16 26.31
N HIS A 65 28.54 47.70 27.39
CA HIS A 65 27.41 47.10 28.09
C HIS A 65 26.14 47.09 27.24
N LEU A 66 25.78 48.22 26.64
CA LEU A 66 24.63 48.36 25.73
C LEU A 66 24.77 47.44 24.52
N ARG A 67 25.96 47.31 23.92
CA ARG A 67 26.20 46.35 22.82
C ARG A 67 26.01 44.90 23.27
N LYS A 68 26.37 44.54 24.50
CA LYS A 68 26.09 43.19 25.04
C LYS A 68 24.59 42.98 25.23
N ILE A 69 23.88 43.96 25.77
CA ILE A 69 22.42 43.89 25.91
C ILE A 69 21.75 43.77 24.54
N GLN A 70 22.15 44.57 23.55
CA GLN A 70 21.60 44.51 22.20
C GLN A 70 21.75 43.10 21.60
N LYS A 71 22.92 42.47 21.71
CA LYS A 71 23.11 41.08 21.26
C LYS A 71 22.18 40.10 21.98
N ASN A 72 21.99 40.27 23.29
CA ASN A 72 21.06 39.44 24.04
C ASN A 72 19.61 39.66 23.58
N VAL A 73 19.23 40.91 23.29
CA VAL A 73 17.90 41.25 22.76
C VAL A 73 17.71 40.63 21.38
N GLU A 74 18.70 40.70 20.48
CA GLU A 74 18.66 40.06 19.16
C GLU A 74 18.44 38.55 19.27
N VAL A 75 19.17 37.87 20.17
CA VAL A 75 18.97 36.43 20.44
C VAL A 75 17.56 36.15 20.96
N VAL A 76 17.03 36.99 21.86
CA VAL A 76 15.66 36.84 22.37
C VAL A 76 14.62 37.09 21.28
N GLU A 77 14.85 38.06 20.39
CA GLU A 77 13.98 38.32 19.24
C GLU A 77 13.98 37.15 18.25
N GLU A 78 15.13 36.54 17.97
CA GLU A 78 15.23 35.34 17.15
C GLU A 78 14.51 34.15 17.79
N GLN A 79 14.69 33.93 19.09
CA GLN A 79 13.97 32.90 19.84
C GLN A 79 12.46 33.15 19.80
N LYS A 80 12.03 34.41 19.98
CA LYS A 80 10.62 34.80 19.88
C LYS A 80 10.06 34.50 18.49
N ARG A 81 10.77 34.88 17.41
CA ARG A 81 10.36 34.56 16.03
C ARG A 81 10.26 33.05 15.81
N SER A 82 11.23 32.28 16.33
CA SER A 82 11.19 30.82 16.26
C SER A 82 9.98 30.24 16.99
N LEU A 83 9.66 30.73 18.18
CA LEU A 83 8.50 30.31 18.95
C LEU A 83 7.18 30.71 18.28
N GLU A 84 7.11 31.91 17.69
CA GLU A 84 5.96 32.36 16.91
C GLU A 84 5.72 31.47 15.69
N ASN A 85 6.78 31.08 14.97
CA ASN A 85 6.69 30.14 13.85
C ASN A 85 6.23 28.75 14.30
N GLN A 86 6.74 28.24 15.42
CA GLN A 86 6.30 26.96 16.00
C GLN A 86 4.82 27.02 16.40
N LEU A 87 4.37 28.16 16.96
CA LEU A 87 2.98 28.37 17.33
C LEU A 87 2.06 28.46 16.10
N GLN A 88 2.53 29.05 15.00
CA GLN A 88 1.80 29.01 13.73
C GLN A 88 1.68 27.57 13.19
N LEU A 89 2.77 26.81 13.19
CA LEU A 89 2.74 25.40 12.77
C LEU A 89 1.80 24.57 13.66
N MET A 90 1.80 24.81 14.97
CA MET A 90 0.89 24.15 15.90
C MET A 90 -0.58 24.47 15.57
N LYS A 91 -0.90 25.73 15.29
CA LYS A 91 -2.26 26.14 14.85
C LYS A 91 -2.68 25.46 13.55
N ASP A 92 -1.77 25.31 12.60
CA ASP A 92 -2.05 24.60 11.35
C ASP A 92 -2.37 23.11 11.63
N VAL A 93 -1.60 22.46 12.51
CA VAL A 93 -1.87 21.08 12.95
C VAL A 93 -3.18 20.98 13.71
N GLU A 94 -3.51 21.93 14.58
CA GLU A 94 -4.81 21.98 15.28
C GLU A 94 -5.98 22.11 14.29
N SER A 95 -5.82 22.91 13.23
CA SER A 95 -6.83 23.02 12.16
C SER A 95 -6.98 21.71 11.37
N GLN A 96 -5.87 21.04 11.06
CA GLN A 96 -5.87 19.72 10.41
C GLN A 96 -6.50 18.66 11.31
N LEU A 97 -6.21 18.69 12.61
CA LEU A 97 -6.81 17.81 13.60
C LEU A 97 -8.32 18.06 13.69
N GLY A 98 -8.77 19.32 13.71
CA GLY A 98 -10.19 19.67 13.69
C GLY A 98 -10.90 19.15 12.45
N THR A 99 -10.32 19.35 11.25
CA THR A 99 -10.90 18.81 10.00
C THR A 99 -10.94 17.28 10.00
N ALA A 100 -9.90 16.60 10.48
CA ALA A 100 -9.87 15.15 10.60
C ALA A 100 -10.90 14.62 11.62
N GLN A 101 -11.07 15.30 12.76
CA GLN A 101 -12.10 14.97 13.74
C GLN A 101 -13.51 15.11 13.15
N ILE A 102 -13.78 16.18 12.38
CA ILE A 102 -15.05 16.33 11.66
C ILE A 102 -15.25 15.19 10.66
N GLN A 103 -14.22 14.82 9.89
CA GLN A 103 -14.31 13.69 8.96
C GLN A 103 -14.59 12.37 9.69
N ILE A 104 -13.93 12.11 10.82
CA ILE A 104 -14.18 10.93 11.65
C ILE A 104 -15.63 10.95 12.15
N GLN A 105 -16.11 12.09 12.65
CA GLN A 105 -17.49 12.21 13.11
C GLN A 105 -18.50 11.97 11.98
N MET A 106 -18.26 12.53 10.79
CA MET A 106 -19.09 12.26 9.61
C MET A 106 -19.11 10.77 9.26
N LEU A 107 -17.95 10.11 9.25
CA LEU A 107 -17.85 8.66 9.01
C LEU A 107 -18.51 7.83 10.11
N GLU A 108 -18.44 8.27 11.37
CA GLU A 108 -19.13 7.63 12.49
C GLU A 108 -20.65 7.80 12.39
N ASP A 109 -21.14 8.97 11.99
CA ASP A 109 -22.56 9.23 11.80
C ASP A 109 -23.09 8.47 10.58
N GLU A 110 -22.32 8.36 9.50
CA GLU A 110 -22.59 7.45 8.40
C GLU A 110 -22.62 6.00 8.89
N ARG A 111 -21.62 5.56 9.67
CA ARG A 111 -21.61 4.20 10.22
C ARG A 111 -22.82 3.94 11.10
N ARG A 112 -23.22 4.89 11.95
CA ARG A 112 -24.42 4.81 12.80
C ARG A 112 -25.68 4.74 11.96
N SER A 113 -25.79 5.54 10.90
CA SER A 113 -26.96 5.50 10.00
C SER A 113 -27.06 4.15 9.30
N TRP A 114 -25.94 3.60 8.80
CA TRP A 114 -25.88 2.24 8.23
C TRP A 114 -26.22 1.18 9.27
N THR A 115 -25.66 1.29 10.49
CA THR A 115 -25.92 0.34 11.57
C THR A 115 -27.39 0.36 11.97
N SER A 116 -28.03 1.54 12.01
CA SER A 116 -29.46 1.67 12.26
C SER A 116 -30.32 1.10 11.14
N LEU A 117 -29.87 1.17 9.87
CA LEU A 117 -30.57 0.55 8.75
C LEU A 117 -30.43 -0.97 8.73
N LEU A 118 -29.31 -1.49 9.25
CA LEU A 118 -29.00 -2.92 9.34
C LEU A 118 -29.59 -3.57 10.59
N GLN A 119 -29.80 -2.80 11.66
CA GLN A 119 -30.53 -3.23 12.84
C GLN A 119 -32.03 -3.15 12.58
N ASP A 120 -32.55 -4.11 11.81
CA ASP A 120 -33.98 -4.36 11.72
C ASP A 120 -34.31 -5.57 12.61
N ASN A 121 -35.11 -5.35 13.65
CA ASN A 121 -35.85 -6.38 14.40
C ASN A 121 -35.06 -7.43 15.22
N ASP A 122 -34.28 -7.05 16.24
CA ASP A 122 -33.74 -7.93 17.30
C ASP A 122 -33.06 -9.25 16.84
N GLN A 123 -32.74 -9.37 15.55
CA GLN A 123 -32.06 -10.50 14.96
C GLN A 123 -30.55 -10.23 14.95
N PRO A 124 -29.72 -11.28 15.09
CA PRO A 124 -28.28 -11.13 14.93
C PRO A 124 -28.00 -10.51 13.56
N ALA A 125 -27.08 -9.54 13.51
CA ALA A 125 -26.71 -8.87 12.27
C ALA A 125 -26.36 -9.92 11.21
N GLU A 126 -27.18 -10.01 10.15
CA GLU A 126 -26.99 -11.00 9.07
C GLU A 126 -25.72 -10.71 8.25
N PHE A 127 -25.16 -9.50 8.39
CA PHE A 127 -23.96 -9.04 7.70
C PHE A 127 -22.96 -8.39 8.65
N ASP A 128 -21.73 -8.92 8.68
CA ASP A 128 -20.63 -8.43 9.54
C ASP A 128 -19.90 -7.19 8.96
N SER A 129 -20.14 -6.84 7.70
CA SER A 129 -19.43 -5.75 7.00
C SER A 129 -20.32 -5.06 5.96
N PRO A 130 -20.19 -3.72 5.78
CA PRO A 130 -20.82 -3.02 4.66
C PRO A 130 -20.47 -3.62 3.29
N GLU A 131 -19.28 -4.20 3.15
CA GLU A 131 -18.89 -4.93 1.94
C GLU A 131 -19.78 -6.17 1.72
N ALA A 132 -20.15 -6.88 2.79
CA ALA A 132 -21.02 -8.04 2.72
C ALA A 132 -22.44 -7.66 2.29
N VAL A 133 -22.95 -6.51 2.76
CA VAL A 133 -24.25 -5.95 2.33
C VAL A 133 -24.24 -5.62 0.84
N VAL A 134 -23.16 -4.99 0.35
CA VAL A 134 -23.01 -4.67 -1.08
C VAL A 134 -22.88 -5.95 -1.91
N LYS A 135 -22.19 -6.98 -1.41
CA LYS A 135 -22.10 -8.29 -2.07
C LYS A 135 -23.47 -8.97 -2.16
N ALA A 136 -24.23 -8.99 -1.08
CA ALA A 136 -25.60 -9.53 -1.07
C ALA A 136 -26.51 -8.77 -2.04
N LEU A 137 -26.44 -7.43 -2.06
CA LEU A 137 -27.20 -6.61 -3.01
C LEU A 137 -26.77 -6.86 -4.47
N LEU A 138 -25.48 -7.06 -4.72
CA LEU A 138 -24.99 -7.43 -6.05
C LEU A 138 -25.47 -8.81 -6.47
N GLN A 139 -25.51 -9.77 -5.55
CA GLN A 139 -26.06 -11.10 -5.76
C GLN A 139 -27.55 -11.03 -6.09
N GLU A 140 -28.35 -10.34 -5.29
CA GLU A 140 -29.78 -10.10 -5.54
C GLU A 140 -30.03 -9.43 -6.89
N ARG A 141 -29.18 -8.46 -7.29
CA ARG A 141 -29.30 -7.82 -8.61
C ARG A 141 -29.00 -8.79 -9.75
N ILE A 142 -28.01 -9.67 -9.59
CA ILE A 142 -27.65 -10.68 -10.59
C ILE A 142 -28.72 -11.76 -10.67
N GLU A 143 -29.25 -12.21 -9.53
CA GLU A 143 -30.35 -13.15 -9.46
C GLU A 143 -31.60 -12.57 -10.10
N LYS A 144 -31.99 -11.33 -9.76
CA LYS A 144 -33.11 -10.63 -10.40
C LYS A 144 -32.93 -10.51 -11.91
N ALA A 145 -31.75 -10.12 -12.39
CA ALA A 145 -31.46 -10.05 -13.82
C ALA A 145 -31.64 -11.44 -14.49
N SER A 146 -31.09 -12.49 -13.88
CA SER A 146 -31.23 -13.85 -14.41
C SER A 146 -32.66 -14.38 -14.37
N LEU A 147 -33.48 -13.97 -13.40
CA LEU A 147 -34.89 -14.32 -13.32
C LEU A 147 -35.69 -13.59 -14.40
N VAL A 148 -35.38 -12.32 -14.68
CA VAL A 148 -35.98 -11.56 -15.77
C VAL A 148 -35.61 -12.19 -17.13
N ASP A 149 -34.36 -12.59 -17.34
CA ASP A 149 -33.95 -13.30 -18.56
C ASP A 149 -34.69 -14.64 -18.72
N LYS A 150 -34.82 -15.40 -17.63
CA LYS A 150 -35.61 -16.65 -17.61
C LYS A 150 -37.08 -16.37 -17.93
N LEU A 151 -37.68 -15.34 -17.34
CA LEU A 151 -39.06 -14.95 -17.61
C LEU A 151 -39.25 -14.61 -19.10
N GLY A 152 -38.36 -13.80 -19.68
CA GLY A 152 -38.39 -13.48 -21.11
C GLY A 152 -38.26 -14.72 -22.00
N SER A 153 -37.44 -15.71 -21.61
CA SER A 153 -37.34 -16.98 -22.34
C SER A 153 -38.61 -17.83 -22.27
N VAL A 154 -39.29 -17.84 -21.12
CA VAL A 154 -40.54 -18.57 -20.92
C VAL A 154 -41.68 -17.88 -21.66
N GLU A 155 -41.74 -16.55 -21.62
CA GLU A 155 -42.70 -15.76 -22.41
C GLU A 155 -42.54 -16.01 -23.90
N ALA A 156 -41.30 -16.06 -24.41
CA ALA A 156 -41.03 -16.41 -25.81
C ALA A 156 -41.49 -17.84 -26.17
N GLN A 157 -41.21 -18.83 -25.31
CA GLN A 157 -41.71 -20.20 -25.50
C GLN A 157 -43.23 -20.27 -25.45
N PHE A 158 -43.87 -19.50 -24.58
CA PHE A 158 -45.32 -19.44 -24.48
C PHE A 158 -45.94 -18.87 -25.76
N LEU A 159 -45.38 -17.77 -26.29
CA LEU A 159 -45.80 -17.20 -27.57
C LEU A 159 -45.65 -18.18 -28.74
N GLU A 160 -44.52 -18.91 -28.82
CA GLU A 160 -44.31 -19.95 -29.83
C GLU A 160 -45.36 -21.07 -29.71
N LYS A 161 -45.66 -21.50 -28.47
CA LYS A 161 -46.69 -22.51 -28.21
C LYS A 161 -48.08 -22.01 -28.59
N ASP A 162 -48.42 -20.76 -28.27
CA ASP A 162 -49.69 -20.14 -28.66
C ASP A 162 -49.83 -20.03 -30.18
N GLU A 163 -48.76 -19.68 -30.91
CA GLU A 163 -48.74 -19.72 -32.37
C GLU A 163 -48.95 -21.14 -32.89
N SER A 164 -48.30 -22.14 -32.30
CA SER A 164 -48.50 -23.54 -32.67
C SER A 164 -49.94 -24.00 -32.41
N ILE A 165 -50.56 -23.57 -31.30
CA ILE A 165 -51.96 -23.88 -30.98
C ILE A 165 -52.88 -23.21 -32.00
N LYS A 166 -52.66 -21.93 -32.33
CA LYS A 166 -53.43 -21.23 -33.38
C LYS A 166 -53.31 -21.93 -34.73
N ASN A 167 -52.12 -22.40 -35.09
CA ASN A 167 -51.92 -23.17 -36.32
C ASN A 167 -52.70 -24.48 -36.28
N LEU A 168 -52.62 -25.25 -35.19
CA LEU A 168 -53.39 -26.48 -35.02
C LEU A 168 -54.91 -26.23 -34.97
N GLU A 169 -55.36 -25.11 -34.41
CA GLU A 169 -56.78 -24.71 -34.40
C GLU A 169 -57.28 -24.34 -35.79
N THR A 170 -56.46 -23.65 -36.60
CA THR A 170 -56.79 -23.34 -38.00
C THR A 170 -56.80 -24.60 -38.87
N GLU A 171 -55.83 -25.51 -38.69
CA GLU A 171 -55.84 -26.85 -39.29
C GLU A 171 -57.08 -27.65 -38.88
N ARG A 172 -57.45 -27.65 -37.59
CA ARG A 172 -58.67 -28.32 -37.12
C ARG A 172 -59.92 -27.68 -37.73
N ALA A 173 -59.95 -26.36 -37.89
CA ALA A 173 -61.08 -25.67 -38.49
C ALA A 173 -61.21 -25.97 -40.00
N THR A 174 -60.10 -26.00 -40.73
CA THR A 174 -60.06 -26.35 -42.16
C THR A 174 -60.47 -27.82 -42.36
N LEU A 175 -59.91 -28.75 -41.59
CA LEU A 175 -60.33 -30.16 -41.62
C LEU A 175 -61.81 -30.33 -41.28
N ARG A 176 -62.35 -29.58 -40.30
CA ARG A 176 -63.79 -29.59 -40.02
C ARG A 176 -64.62 -29.06 -41.18
N GLN A 177 -64.18 -28.00 -41.85
CA GLN A 177 -64.84 -27.49 -43.05
C GLN A 177 -64.78 -28.51 -44.19
N GLU A 178 -63.66 -29.22 -44.38
CA GLU A 178 -63.54 -30.30 -45.36
C GLU A 178 -64.47 -31.46 -45.02
N ILE A 179 -64.55 -31.89 -43.77
CA ILE A 179 -65.51 -32.91 -43.32
C ILE A 179 -66.96 -32.45 -43.58
N GLU A 180 -67.29 -31.19 -43.35
CA GLU A 180 -68.64 -30.65 -43.60
C GLU A 180 -68.94 -30.55 -45.11
N LYS A 181 -67.95 -30.18 -45.94
CA LYS A 181 -68.06 -30.24 -47.40
C LYS A 181 -68.25 -31.68 -47.89
N LEU A 182 -67.51 -32.63 -47.34
CA LEU A 182 -67.68 -34.05 -47.64
C LEU A 182 -69.06 -34.56 -47.18
N ARG A 183 -69.55 -34.16 -46.01
CA ARG A 183 -70.91 -34.49 -45.52
C ARG A 183 -72.01 -33.90 -46.37
N SER A 184 -71.90 -32.64 -46.78
CA SER A 184 -72.86 -32.00 -47.68
C SER A 184 -72.81 -32.57 -49.10
N SER A 185 -71.63 -32.98 -49.58
CA SER A 185 -71.49 -33.77 -50.81
C SER A 185 -72.08 -35.19 -50.68
N ALA A 186 -72.00 -35.82 -49.51
CA ALA A 186 -72.72 -37.05 -49.23
C ALA A 186 -74.25 -36.81 -49.12
N GLY A 187 -74.67 -35.62 -48.70
CA GLY A 187 -76.06 -35.16 -48.75
C GLY A 187 -76.60 -34.99 -50.17
N SER A 188 -75.77 -34.65 -51.16
CA SER A 188 -76.17 -34.67 -52.57
C SER A 188 -76.22 -36.10 -53.14
N VAL A 189 -75.43 -37.03 -52.60
CA VAL A 189 -75.56 -38.48 -52.85
C VAL A 189 -76.86 -39.04 -52.24
N ALA A 190 -77.48 -38.42 -51.24
CA ALA A 190 -78.81 -38.86 -50.76
C ALA A 190 -79.93 -38.66 -51.82
N GLY A 191 -79.78 -37.69 -52.73
CA GLY A 191 -80.63 -37.58 -53.92
C GLY A 191 -80.40 -38.73 -54.91
N GLY A 192 -79.14 -39.16 -55.05
CA GLY A 192 -78.74 -40.36 -55.80
C GLY A 192 -79.22 -41.66 -55.14
N ALA A 193 -79.14 -41.78 -53.82
CA ALA A 193 -79.57 -42.94 -53.05
C ALA A 193 -81.10 -43.12 -53.08
N MET A 194 -81.87 -42.04 -53.15
CA MET A 194 -83.33 -42.13 -53.35
C MET A 194 -83.67 -42.54 -54.79
N ALA A 195 -82.86 -42.15 -55.78
CA ALA A 195 -83.01 -42.58 -57.18
C ALA A 195 -82.56 -44.05 -57.37
N GLU A 196 -81.47 -44.48 -56.75
CA GLU A 196 -81.00 -45.86 -56.70
C GLU A 196 -81.96 -46.76 -55.93
N SER A 197 -82.53 -46.29 -54.82
CA SER A 197 -83.56 -47.02 -54.07
C SER A 197 -84.82 -47.24 -54.91
N ARG A 198 -85.29 -46.24 -55.66
CA ARG A 198 -86.40 -46.38 -56.61
C ARG A 198 -86.05 -47.30 -57.79
N MET A 199 -84.82 -47.26 -58.28
CA MET A 199 -84.36 -48.11 -59.37
C MET A 199 -84.21 -49.57 -58.93
N LYS A 200 -83.66 -49.81 -57.72
CA LYS A 200 -83.62 -51.13 -57.06
C LYS A 200 -85.01 -51.68 -56.81
N ALA A 201 -85.95 -50.88 -56.30
CA ALA A 201 -87.33 -51.30 -56.11
C ALA A 201 -88.03 -51.65 -57.44
N ARG A 202 -87.70 -50.95 -58.53
CA ARG A 202 -88.22 -51.26 -59.87
C ARG A 202 -87.61 -52.55 -60.44
N LEU A 203 -86.31 -52.77 -60.24
CA LEU A 203 -85.61 -53.98 -60.65
C LEU A 203 -86.05 -55.20 -59.83
N GLU A 204 -86.27 -55.06 -58.53
CA GLU A 204 -86.84 -56.12 -57.69
C GLU A 204 -88.25 -56.47 -58.13
N ARG A 205 -89.07 -55.47 -58.49
CA ARG A 205 -90.42 -55.72 -59.01
C ARG A 205 -90.39 -56.43 -60.37
N GLN A 206 -89.43 -56.10 -61.24
CA GLN A 206 -89.20 -56.83 -62.50
C GLN A 206 -88.70 -58.25 -62.25
N ARG A 207 -87.77 -58.46 -61.31
CA ARG A 207 -87.30 -59.79 -60.91
C ARG A 207 -88.44 -60.64 -60.35
N ALA A 208 -89.27 -60.09 -59.47
CA ALA A 208 -90.41 -60.80 -58.90
C ALA A 208 -91.48 -61.16 -59.96
N LEU A 209 -91.67 -60.32 -60.98
CA LEU A 209 -92.56 -60.62 -62.10
C LEU A 209 -91.97 -61.72 -63.00
N ALA A 210 -90.68 -61.66 -63.32
CA ALA A 210 -90.00 -62.69 -64.10
C ALA A 210 -89.97 -64.05 -63.39
N VAL A 211 -89.77 -64.07 -62.06
CA VAL A 211 -89.86 -65.30 -61.26
C VAL A 211 -91.27 -65.89 -61.31
N LYS A 212 -92.31 -65.06 -61.19
CA LYS A 212 -93.70 -65.53 -61.32
C LYS A 212 -94.02 -66.03 -62.73
N GLU A 213 -93.44 -65.44 -63.76
CA GLU A 213 -93.59 -65.89 -65.14
C GLU A 213 -92.86 -67.21 -65.38
N VAL A 214 -91.66 -67.40 -64.82
CA VAL A 214 -90.95 -68.69 -64.82
C VAL A 214 -91.73 -69.74 -64.06
N ASP A 215 -92.28 -69.42 -62.90
CA ASP A 215 -93.12 -70.36 -62.13
C ASP A 215 -94.41 -70.71 -62.87
N TYR A 216 -95.01 -69.75 -63.57
CA TYR A 216 -96.17 -69.98 -64.43
C TYR A 216 -95.83 -70.86 -65.64
N LEU A 217 -94.69 -70.62 -66.31
CA LEU A 217 -94.21 -71.45 -67.42
C LEU A 217 -93.82 -72.86 -66.95
N ARG A 218 -93.22 -73.00 -65.76
CA ARG A 218 -92.96 -74.29 -65.12
C ARG A 218 -94.26 -75.02 -64.77
N ALA A 219 -95.28 -74.31 -64.29
CA ALA A 219 -96.59 -74.89 -64.05
C ALA A 219 -97.30 -75.29 -65.34
N GLN A 220 -97.16 -74.53 -66.43
CA GLN A 220 -97.66 -74.90 -67.75
C GLN A 220 -96.92 -76.11 -68.33
N LEU A 221 -95.60 -76.18 -68.24
CA LEU A 221 -94.83 -77.36 -68.64
C LEU A 221 -95.23 -78.58 -67.82
N LYS A 222 -95.39 -78.43 -66.50
CA LYS A 222 -95.88 -79.50 -65.64
C LYS A 222 -97.32 -79.90 -65.97
N ALA A 223 -98.17 -78.96 -66.40
CA ALA A 223 -99.52 -79.25 -66.87
C ALA A 223 -99.49 -80.00 -68.20
N PHE A 224 -98.60 -79.63 -69.14
CA PHE A 224 -98.36 -80.36 -70.38
C PHE A 224 -97.81 -81.76 -70.12
N ASP A 225 -96.86 -81.92 -69.18
CA ASP A 225 -96.38 -83.23 -68.76
C ASP A 225 -97.54 -84.08 -68.20
N THR A 226 -98.45 -83.49 -67.41
CA THR A 226 -99.64 -84.21 -66.91
C THR A 226 -100.70 -84.48 -67.98
N GLU A 227 -100.87 -83.60 -68.97
CA GLU A 227 -101.77 -83.80 -70.12
C GLU A 227 -101.22 -84.86 -71.08
N GLU A 228 -99.92 -84.88 -71.36
CA GLU A 228 -99.28 -85.95 -72.13
C GLU A 228 -99.41 -87.31 -71.43
N VAL A 229 -99.30 -87.36 -70.10
CA VAL A 229 -99.51 -88.58 -69.29
C VAL A 229 -100.97 -89.04 -69.30
N THR A 230 -101.95 -88.16 -69.48
CA THR A 230 -103.38 -88.49 -69.33
C THR A 230 -104.15 -88.63 -70.64
N MET A 231 -103.74 -87.97 -71.72
CA MET A 231 -104.47 -87.94 -73.01
C MET A 231 -103.82 -88.78 -74.12
N ASN A 232 -102.55 -89.20 -73.99
CA ASN A 232 -101.85 -89.99 -75.02
C ASN A 232 -101.31 -91.35 -74.51
N PRO A 233 -102.16 -92.32 -74.15
CA PRO A 233 -101.72 -93.67 -73.74
C PRO A 233 -101.21 -94.54 -74.90
N GLU A 234 -101.38 -94.14 -76.17
CA GLU A 234 -101.03 -94.98 -77.34
C GLU A 234 -99.74 -94.59 -78.08
N GLN A 235 -98.98 -93.61 -77.58
CA GLN A 235 -97.60 -93.36 -78.02
C GLN A 235 -96.66 -93.45 -76.83
N ASN A 236 -96.00 -94.60 -76.68
CA ASN A 236 -94.88 -94.81 -75.76
C ASN A 236 -93.70 -93.90 -76.11
N HIS A 237 -93.80 -92.61 -75.81
CA HIS A 237 -92.67 -91.68 -75.79
C HIS A 237 -92.64 -90.77 -74.56
N PHE A 238 -93.50 -91.03 -73.56
CA PHE A 238 -93.22 -90.55 -72.20
C PHE A 238 -92.04 -91.34 -71.65
N ASP A 239 -90.84 -90.83 -71.93
CA ASP A 239 -89.58 -91.40 -71.50
C ASP A 239 -89.40 -91.00 -70.03
N GLU A 240 -90.04 -91.73 -69.12
CA GLU A 240 -89.99 -91.53 -67.67
C GLU A 240 -88.53 -91.51 -67.16
N GLN A 241 -87.63 -92.15 -67.90
CA GLN A 241 -86.18 -92.09 -67.69
C GLN A 241 -85.57 -90.72 -68.06
N LYS A 242 -86.04 -90.05 -69.12
CA LYS A 242 -85.61 -88.69 -69.46
C LYS A 242 -86.20 -87.65 -68.51
N SER A 243 -87.45 -87.79 -68.08
CA SER A 243 -88.04 -86.85 -67.10
C SER A 243 -87.35 -86.96 -65.73
N THR A 244 -87.00 -88.17 -65.30
CA THR A 244 -86.20 -88.38 -64.08
C THR A 244 -84.74 -87.94 -64.25
N GLN A 245 -84.14 -88.11 -65.42
CA GLN A 245 -82.80 -87.58 -65.71
C GLN A 245 -82.78 -86.05 -65.75
N ILE A 246 -83.81 -85.40 -66.32
CA ILE A 246 -83.98 -83.95 -66.32
C ILE A 246 -84.19 -83.45 -64.89
N ALA A 247 -85.04 -84.10 -64.09
CA ALA A 247 -85.22 -83.73 -62.68
C ALA A 247 -83.93 -83.88 -61.84
N ASN A 248 -83.09 -84.87 -62.15
CA ASN A 248 -81.79 -85.04 -61.49
C ASN A 248 -80.77 -83.99 -61.98
N LEU A 249 -80.80 -83.61 -63.25
CA LEU A 249 -79.96 -82.52 -63.79
C LEU A 249 -80.39 -81.15 -63.24
N GLU A 250 -81.69 -80.90 -63.07
CA GLU A 250 -82.21 -79.70 -62.42
C GLU A 250 -81.78 -79.62 -60.97
N LYS A 251 -81.85 -80.73 -60.21
CA LYS A 251 -81.32 -80.79 -58.84
C LYS A 251 -79.83 -80.50 -58.77
N LEU A 252 -79.03 -81.08 -59.69
CA LEU A 252 -77.59 -80.85 -59.73
C LEU A 252 -77.27 -79.37 -60.09
N VAL A 253 -78.04 -78.75 -60.97
CA VAL A 253 -77.91 -77.33 -61.32
C VAL A 253 -78.30 -76.44 -60.14
N ASP A 254 -79.34 -76.79 -59.38
CA ASP A 254 -79.73 -76.06 -58.16
C ASP A 254 -78.68 -76.23 -57.05
N GLU A 255 -78.07 -77.40 -56.90
CA GLU A 255 -76.95 -77.65 -55.99
C GLU A 255 -75.72 -76.81 -56.39
N TYR A 256 -75.34 -76.77 -57.67
CA TYR A 256 -74.24 -75.93 -58.15
C TYR A 256 -74.52 -74.42 -57.99
N ARG A 257 -75.77 -73.99 -58.12
CA ARG A 257 -76.15 -72.59 -57.84
C ARG A 257 -76.02 -72.25 -56.37
N ALA A 258 -76.43 -73.15 -55.48
CA ALA A 258 -76.26 -72.97 -54.04
C ALA A 258 -74.77 -72.98 -53.63
N GLU A 259 -73.94 -73.80 -54.27
CA GLU A 259 -72.49 -73.80 -54.05
C GLU A 259 -71.82 -72.53 -54.58
N LEU A 260 -72.25 -71.99 -55.72
CA LEU A 260 -71.79 -70.70 -56.22
C LEU A 260 -72.19 -69.55 -55.30
N GLU A 261 -73.42 -69.54 -54.77
CA GLU A 261 -73.84 -68.54 -53.79
C GLU A 261 -73.01 -68.64 -52.50
N LYS A 262 -72.75 -69.85 -51.99
CA LYS A 262 -71.86 -70.06 -50.85
C LYS A 262 -70.42 -69.63 -51.14
N ALA A 263 -69.87 -69.96 -52.31
CA ALA A 263 -68.53 -69.54 -52.71
C ALA A 263 -68.43 -68.01 -52.86
N HIS A 264 -69.49 -67.35 -53.34
CA HIS A 264 -69.56 -65.89 -53.36
C HIS A 264 -69.66 -65.27 -51.97
N GLU A 265 -70.42 -65.87 -51.04
CA GLU A 265 -70.44 -65.43 -49.64
C GLU A 265 -69.09 -65.65 -48.94
N GLU A 266 -68.38 -66.73 -49.25
CA GLU A 266 -67.06 -67.00 -48.73
C GLU A 266 -66.00 -66.06 -49.34
N LEU A 267 -66.09 -65.75 -50.64
CA LEU A 267 -65.29 -64.70 -51.28
C LEU A 267 -65.56 -63.33 -50.64
N ALA A 268 -66.82 -62.97 -50.40
CA ALA A 268 -67.19 -61.72 -49.74
C ALA A 268 -66.72 -61.66 -48.27
N LYS A 269 -66.60 -62.81 -47.59
CA LYS A 269 -66.01 -62.91 -46.25
C LYS A 269 -64.48 -62.92 -46.28
N SER A 270 -63.88 -63.39 -47.37
CA SER A 270 -62.42 -63.48 -47.57
C SER A 270 -61.81 -62.23 -48.24
N GLU A 271 -62.62 -61.34 -48.81
CA GLU A 271 -62.20 -60.02 -49.27
C GLU A 271 -62.31 -59.02 -48.10
N PRO A 272 -61.22 -58.70 -47.37
CA PRO A 272 -61.20 -57.45 -46.63
C PRO A 272 -61.23 -56.32 -47.67
N SER A 273 -62.16 -55.39 -47.47
CA SER A 273 -62.42 -54.23 -48.31
C SER A 273 -61.14 -53.55 -48.78
N GLN A 274 -60.70 -53.86 -50.00
CA GLN A 274 -59.83 -53.00 -50.78
C GLN A 274 -60.74 -51.97 -51.47
N GLN A 275 -60.92 -50.82 -50.81
CA GLN A 275 -61.39 -49.61 -51.45
C GLN A 275 -60.37 -48.49 -51.20
N ASP A 276 -59.88 -47.99 -52.33
CA ASP A 276 -59.42 -46.64 -52.63
C ASP A 276 -58.00 -46.16 -52.22
N GLU A 277 -57.17 -46.13 -53.28
CA GLU A 277 -56.29 -45.05 -53.77
C GLU A 277 -55.45 -44.18 -52.81
N SER A 278 -54.20 -43.99 -53.25
CA SER A 278 -53.14 -43.07 -52.79
C SER A 278 -52.21 -43.56 -51.66
N GLN A 279 -51.09 -44.16 -52.07
CA GLN A 279 -49.93 -44.34 -51.21
C GLN A 279 -49.32 -42.99 -50.80
N PRO A 280 -48.84 -42.88 -49.55
CA PRO A 280 -47.44 -42.56 -49.36
C PRO A 280 -46.69 -43.69 -48.67
N ARG A 281 -45.42 -43.80 -49.05
CA ARG A 281 -44.42 -44.78 -48.61
C ARG A 281 -44.37 -44.97 -47.09
N GLY A 282 -44.37 -46.25 -46.69
CA GLY A 282 -43.46 -46.82 -45.70
C GLY A 282 -43.36 -46.15 -44.32
N ILE A 283 -44.34 -46.40 -43.46
CA ILE A 283 -44.15 -46.29 -42.01
C ILE A 283 -43.98 -47.72 -41.47
N LYS A 284 -42.80 -47.99 -40.92
CA LYS A 284 -42.49 -49.22 -40.19
C LYS A 284 -43.56 -49.41 -39.11
N ARG A 285 -43.99 -50.66 -38.88
CA ARG A 285 -44.90 -51.04 -37.79
C ARG A 285 -44.54 -50.26 -36.51
N PRO A 286 -45.52 -49.72 -35.75
CA PRO A 286 -45.22 -49.11 -34.47
C PRO A 286 -44.49 -50.16 -33.62
N LEU A 287 -43.36 -49.75 -33.02
CA LEU A 287 -42.63 -50.56 -32.06
C LEU A 287 -43.59 -51.07 -30.98
N SER A 288 -43.29 -52.26 -30.46
CA SER A 288 -44.02 -52.87 -29.35
C SER A 288 -44.27 -51.83 -28.23
N PRO A 289 -45.47 -51.78 -27.61
CA PRO A 289 -45.78 -50.84 -26.52
C PRO A 289 -44.71 -50.81 -25.41
N ALA A 290 -44.06 -51.94 -25.15
CA ALA A 290 -43.00 -52.05 -24.15
C ALA A 290 -41.69 -51.30 -24.49
N GLU A 291 -41.36 -51.13 -25.77
CA GLU A 291 -40.18 -50.36 -26.19
C GLU A 291 -40.48 -48.86 -26.23
N SER A 292 -41.71 -48.47 -26.61
CA SER A 292 -42.20 -47.09 -26.58
C SER A 292 -42.23 -46.52 -25.15
N ASP A 293 -42.67 -47.31 -24.17
CA ASP A 293 -42.67 -46.91 -22.76
C ASP A 293 -41.25 -46.77 -22.20
N ALA A 294 -40.34 -47.68 -22.55
CA ALA A 294 -38.94 -47.59 -22.14
C ALA A 294 -38.20 -46.39 -22.76
N GLU A 295 -38.52 -46.01 -23.99
CA GLU A 295 -38.00 -44.80 -24.64
C GLU A 295 -38.58 -43.53 -24.03
N SER A 296 -39.88 -43.51 -23.71
CA SER A 296 -40.54 -42.42 -22.98
C SER A 296 -39.93 -42.20 -21.59
N GLU A 297 -39.68 -43.27 -20.85
CA GLU A 297 -38.99 -43.19 -19.55
C GLU A 297 -37.57 -42.65 -19.69
N ARG A 298 -36.79 -43.13 -20.66
CA ARG A 298 -35.44 -42.61 -20.95
C ARG A 298 -35.46 -41.14 -21.31
N LEU A 299 -36.38 -40.71 -22.17
CA LEU A 299 -36.57 -39.31 -22.53
C LEU A 299 -36.93 -38.48 -21.29
N SER A 300 -37.84 -38.96 -20.43
CA SER A 300 -38.21 -38.26 -19.19
C SER A 300 -37.02 -38.08 -18.24
N VAL A 301 -36.18 -39.11 -18.10
CA VAL A 301 -34.95 -39.04 -17.29
C VAL A 301 -33.95 -38.08 -17.92
N LEU A 302 -33.81 -38.07 -19.25
CA LEU A 302 -32.92 -37.17 -19.97
C LEU A 302 -33.38 -35.71 -19.85
N THR A 303 -34.68 -35.43 -19.94
CA THR A 303 -35.26 -34.10 -19.75
C THR A 303 -35.06 -33.61 -18.31
N ARG A 304 -35.24 -34.48 -17.31
CA ARG A 304 -34.92 -34.14 -15.91
C ARG A 304 -33.45 -33.79 -15.74
N LYS A 305 -32.54 -34.60 -16.29
CA LYS A 305 -31.09 -34.34 -16.28
C LYS A 305 -30.75 -33.02 -16.97
N TYR A 306 -31.33 -32.76 -18.14
CA TYR A 306 -31.13 -31.51 -18.88
C TYR A 306 -31.59 -30.31 -18.06
N ARG A 307 -32.76 -30.39 -17.40
CA ARG A 307 -33.25 -29.33 -16.51
C ARG A 307 -32.32 -29.10 -15.31
N THR A 308 -31.88 -30.16 -14.63
CA THR A 308 -30.92 -30.02 -13.51
C THR A 308 -29.60 -29.43 -13.97
N LEU A 309 -29.13 -29.81 -15.17
CA LEU A 309 -27.90 -29.28 -15.73
C LEU A 309 -28.06 -27.79 -16.09
N GLN A 310 -29.18 -27.40 -16.69
CA GLN A 310 -29.51 -26.01 -17.00
C GLN A 310 -29.59 -25.15 -15.73
N GLU A 311 -30.19 -25.68 -14.65
CA GLU A 311 -30.22 -25.00 -13.35
C GLU A 311 -28.81 -24.83 -12.77
N SER A 312 -27.98 -25.89 -12.80
CA SER A 312 -26.60 -25.83 -12.34
C SER A 312 -25.73 -24.87 -13.17
N PHE A 313 -25.95 -24.82 -14.49
CA PHE A 313 -25.27 -23.92 -15.39
C PHE A 313 -25.63 -22.47 -15.07
N SER A 314 -26.92 -22.16 -14.89
CA SER A 314 -27.36 -20.82 -14.52
C SER A 314 -26.81 -20.36 -13.17
N LYS A 315 -26.73 -21.25 -12.18
CA LYS A 315 -26.10 -20.96 -10.87
C LYS A 315 -24.59 -20.71 -11.01
N SER A 316 -23.90 -21.51 -11.81
CA SER A 316 -22.48 -21.32 -12.08
C SER A 316 -22.21 -20.00 -12.82
N GLU A 317 -23.09 -19.59 -13.72
CA GLU A 317 -22.99 -18.33 -14.44
C GLU A 317 -23.20 -17.13 -13.52
N GLN A 318 -24.21 -17.18 -12.64
CA GLN A 318 -24.42 -16.19 -11.58
C GLN A 318 -23.17 -16.07 -10.69
N ALA A 319 -22.61 -17.18 -10.22
CA ALA A 319 -21.38 -17.18 -9.40
C ALA A 319 -20.17 -16.60 -10.16
N ALA A 320 -20.02 -16.91 -11.44
CA ALA A 320 -18.94 -16.37 -12.27
C ALA A 320 -19.06 -14.86 -12.49
N THR A 321 -20.28 -14.33 -12.67
CA THR A 321 -20.50 -12.88 -12.80
C THR A 321 -20.23 -12.13 -11.49
N LEU A 322 -20.57 -12.71 -10.34
CA LEU A 322 -20.21 -12.19 -9.02
C LEU A 322 -18.69 -12.11 -8.82
N LEU A 323 -17.99 -13.24 -9.02
CA LEU A 323 -16.53 -13.30 -8.86
C LEU A 323 -15.81 -12.33 -9.79
N ARG A 324 -16.29 -12.12 -11.02
CA ARG A 324 -15.73 -11.13 -11.94
C ARG A 324 -15.85 -9.70 -11.39
N LYS A 325 -16.99 -9.34 -10.80
CA LYS A 325 -17.18 -8.02 -10.18
C LYS A 325 -16.30 -7.84 -8.94
N GLU A 326 -16.16 -8.86 -8.09
CA GLU A 326 -15.25 -8.82 -6.94
C GLU A 326 -13.78 -8.67 -7.34
N LEU A 327 -13.38 -9.34 -8.42
CA LEU A 327 -12.04 -9.24 -8.99
C LEU A 327 -11.77 -7.82 -9.52
N GLU A 328 -12.76 -7.20 -10.18
CA GLU A 328 -12.65 -5.82 -10.63
C GLU A 328 -12.56 -4.82 -9.46
N ALA A 329 -13.34 -5.01 -8.41
CA ALA A 329 -13.29 -4.20 -7.19
C ALA A 329 -11.96 -4.33 -6.45
N SER A 330 -11.45 -5.55 -6.26
CA SER A 330 -10.13 -5.75 -5.63
C SER A 330 -8.99 -5.16 -6.49
N LYS A 331 -9.08 -5.26 -7.82
CA LYS A 331 -8.12 -4.59 -8.72
C LYS A 331 -8.15 -3.07 -8.58
N SER A 332 -9.33 -2.46 -8.44
CA SER A 332 -9.44 -1.00 -8.25
C SER A 332 -8.86 -0.57 -6.89
N GLN A 333 -9.12 -1.34 -5.83
CA GLN A 333 -8.53 -1.12 -4.50
C GLN A 333 -6.99 -1.26 -4.51
N ILE A 334 -6.46 -2.27 -5.19
CA ILE A 334 -5.00 -2.43 -5.34
C ILE A 334 -4.41 -1.24 -6.12
N LYS A 335 -5.10 -0.73 -7.15
CA LYS A 335 -4.66 0.46 -7.89
C LYS A 335 -4.63 1.70 -7.00
N SER A 336 -5.64 1.92 -6.16
CA SER A 336 -5.66 3.07 -5.23
C SER A 336 -4.58 2.96 -4.15
N LEU A 337 -4.36 1.77 -3.59
CA LEU A 337 -3.28 1.50 -2.64
C LEU A 337 -1.90 1.69 -3.29
N LYS A 338 -1.70 1.26 -4.53
CA LYS A 338 -0.46 1.51 -5.29
C LYS A 338 -0.25 2.98 -5.62
N ALA A 339 -1.31 3.73 -5.89
CA ALA A 339 -1.23 5.18 -6.06
C ALA A 339 -0.81 5.86 -4.74
N ARG A 340 -1.36 5.40 -3.61
CA ARG A 340 -0.93 5.84 -2.27
C ARG A 340 0.51 5.45 -1.95
N SER A 341 1.01 4.30 -2.40
CA SER A 341 2.41 3.92 -2.20
C SER A 341 3.39 4.65 -3.12
N ARG A 342 2.91 5.43 -4.11
CA ARG A 342 3.76 6.25 -4.98
C ARG A 342 4.30 7.49 -4.25
N THR A 343 3.74 7.85 -3.09
CA THR A 343 4.43 8.75 -2.17
C THR A 343 5.59 7.99 -1.54
N ARG A 344 6.80 8.26 -2.05
CA ARG A 344 8.04 7.69 -1.50
C ARG A 344 8.25 8.32 -0.13
N ILE A 345 8.10 7.52 0.92
CA ILE A 345 8.49 7.94 2.27
C ILE A 345 10.02 7.93 2.28
N LEU A 346 10.62 9.12 2.40
CA LEU A 346 12.06 9.27 2.58
C LEU A 346 12.40 8.85 4.01
N GLU A 347 12.91 7.65 4.17
CA GLU A 347 13.51 7.20 5.43
C GLU A 347 15.03 7.35 5.37
N LEU A 348 15.64 7.60 6.54
CA LEU A 348 17.08 7.50 6.70
C LEU A 348 17.48 6.04 6.44
N ARG A 349 18.55 5.84 5.66
CA ARG A 349 19.08 4.50 5.33
C ARG A 349 19.34 3.64 6.58
N ASP A 350 19.81 4.28 7.65
CA ASP A 350 19.99 3.69 8.98
C ASP A 350 19.09 4.44 9.97
N ASN A 351 17.82 4.05 10.04
CA ASN A 351 16.85 4.64 10.95
C ASN A 351 16.91 3.94 12.33
N PRO A 352 17.37 4.61 13.40
CA PRO A 352 17.48 4.00 14.73
C PRO A 352 16.13 3.52 15.28
N THR A 353 15.02 4.16 14.87
CA THR A 353 13.66 3.73 15.25
C THR A 353 13.31 2.41 14.56
N ALA A 354 13.68 2.24 13.29
CA ALA A 354 13.44 1.00 12.56
C ALA A 354 14.31 -0.13 13.09
N GLU A 355 15.56 0.13 13.48
CA GLU A 355 16.42 -0.85 14.15
C GLU A 355 15.82 -1.29 15.51
N ALA A 356 15.37 -0.33 16.32
CA ALA A 356 14.73 -0.62 17.59
C ALA A 356 13.42 -1.40 17.41
N GLU A 357 12.62 -1.08 16.39
CA GLU A 357 11.43 -1.83 16.04
C GLU A 357 11.77 -3.24 15.55
N ASN A 358 12.78 -3.39 14.69
CA ASN A 358 13.24 -4.69 14.22
C ASN A 358 13.75 -5.57 15.36
N LEU A 359 14.45 -5.01 16.35
CA LEU A 359 14.86 -5.71 17.58
C LEU A 359 13.64 -6.09 18.44
N LYS A 360 12.65 -5.20 18.57
CA LYS A 360 11.41 -5.52 19.30
C LYS A 360 10.60 -6.61 18.58
N LEU A 361 10.52 -6.56 17.26
CA LEU A 361 9.80 -7.55 16.47
C LEU A 361 10.53 -8.89 16.46
N SER A 362 11.86 -8.90 16.40
CA SER A 362 12.64 -10.13 16.50
C SER A 362 12.49 -10.76 17.88
N THR A 363 12.60 -9.99 18.96
CA THR A 363 12.38 -10.48 20.34
C THR A 363 10.95 -10.97 20.57
N VAL A 364 9.92 -10.28 20.06
CA VAL A 364 8.53 -10.77 20.16
C VAL A 364 8.33 -12.05 19.35
N ARG A 365 8.94 -12.18 18.17
CA ARG A 365 8.88 -13.41 17.37
C ARG A 365 9.56 -14.57 18.08
N THR A 366 10.74 -14.36 18.66
CA THR A 366 11.44 -15.42 19.42
C THR A 366 10.64 -15.84 20.64
N LEU A 367 10.11 -14.89 21.42
CA LEU A 367 9.28 -15.18 22.60
C LEU A 367 7.97 -15.88 22.23
N LYS A 368 7.35 -15.53 21.10
CA LYS A 368 6.14 -16.22 20.62
C LYS A 368 6.46 -17.64 20.18
N ALA A 369 7.58 -17.86 19.49
CA ALA A 369 8.04 -19.20 19.11
C ALA A 369 8.36 -20.03 20.37
N GLU A 370 9.07 -19.47 21.34
CA GLU A 370 9.35 -20.12 22.63
C GLU A 370 8.06 -20.47 23.39
N ASN A 371 7.07 -19.57 23.43
CA ASN A 371 5.78 -19.87 24.06
C ASN A 371 5.02 -20.98 23.33
N GLN A 372 5.09 -21.02 22.00
CA GLN A 372 4.50 -22.11 21.20
C GLN A 372 5.20 -23.44 21.51
N ASP A 373 6.53 -23.44 21.58
CA ASP A 373 7.36 -24.61 21.90
C ASP A 373 7.11 -25.11 23.34
N LEU A 374 6.99 -24.19 24.31
CA LEU A 374 6.66 -24.50 25.71
C LEU A 374 5.22 -25.04 25.85
N LEU A 375 4.26 -24.45 25.14
CA LEU A 375 2.88 -24.97 25.11
C LEU A 375 2.81 -26.36 24.47
N ALA A 376 3.58 -26.61 23.42
CA ALA A 376 3.68 -27.93 22.80
C ALA A 376 4.28 -28.96 23.77
N GLN A 377 5.33 -28.59 24.52
CA GLN A 377 5.88 -29.43 25.60
C GLN A 377 4.86 -29.74 26.70
N LEU A 378 4.13 -28.73 27.19
CA LEU A 378 3.11 -28.91 28.22
C LEU A 378 1.94 -29.80 27.76
N ARG A 379 1.63 -29.79 26.46
CA ARG A 379 0.60 -30.63 25.84
C ARG A 379 1.08 -32.05 25.54
N GLY A 380 2.36 -32.36 25.75
CA GLY A 380 2.96 -33.67 25.47
C GLY A 380 3.34 -33.90 24.01
N ASP A 381 3.19 -32.88 23.15
CA ASP A 381 3.58 -32.93 21.74
C ASP A 381 5.08 -32.62 21.61
N HIS A 382 5.91 -33.64 21.80
CA HIS A 382 7.38 -33.54 21.65
C HIS A 382 7.85 -33.65 20.19
N THR A 383 6.96 -33.94 19.25
CA THR A 383 7.27 -34.12 17.83
C THR A 383 7.38 -32.76 17.13
N GLY A 384 8.48 -32.05 17.34
CA GLY A 384 8.78 -30.78 16.66
C GLY A 384 9.50 -29.74 17.53
N VAL A 385 9.54 -29.94 18.85
CA VAL A 385 10.21 -29.02 19.77
C VAL A 385 11.71 -29.28 19.80
N LYS A 386 12.52 -28.28 19.47
CA LYS A 386 13.98 -28.35 19.54
C LYS A 386 14.43 -28.21 20.99
N VAL A 387 14.61 -29.33 21.69
CA VAL A 387 15.08 -29.34 23.07
C VAL A 387 16.61 -29.38 23.11
N VAL A 388 17.20 -28.48 23.90
CA VAL A 388 18.64 -28.43 24.17
C VAL A 388 18.91 -29.04 25.55
N PRO A 389 19.87 -29.97 25.71
CA PRO A 389 20.21 -30.52 27.02
C PRO A 389 20.67 -29.45 28.00
N VAL A 390 20.21 -29.51 29.25
CA VAL A 390 20.52 -28.53 30.30
C VAL A 390 22.03 -28.37 30.50
N SER A 391 22.80 -29.45 30.42
CA SER A 391 24.26 -29.43 30.53
C SER A 391 24.94 -28.56 29.47
N THR A 392 24.42 -28.53 28.24
CA THR A 392 24.97 -27.69 27.17
C THR A 392 24.64 -26.20 27.39
N LEU A 393 23.47 -25.91 27.96
CA LEU A 393 23.07 -24.55 28.32
C LEU A 393 23.89 -24.03 29.50
N GLU A 394 24.12 -24.85 30.52
CA GLU A 394 24.99 -24.54 31.65
C GLU A 394 26.45 -24.32 31.20
N SER A 395 26.96 -25.15 30.29
CA SER A 395 28.28 -24.96 29.68
C SER A 395 28.38 -23.61 28.94
N MET A 396 27.38 -23.27 28.13
CA MET A 396 27.36 -22.00 27.39
C MET A 396 27.25 -20.79 28.33
N LYS A 397 26.45 -20.89 29.40
CA LYS A 397 26.37 -19.83 30.42
C LYS A 397 27.72 -19.63 31.11
N LEU A 398 28.43 -20.71 31.43
CA LEU A 398 29.75 -20.64 32.04
C LEU A 398 30.76 -20.00 31.07
N GLU A 399 30.74 -20.39 29.80
CA GLU A 399 31.59 -19.79 28.76
C GLU A 399 31.31 -18.29 28.55
N VAL A 400 30.03 -17.88 28.56
CA VAL A 400 29.65 -16.46 28.50
C VAL A 400 30.17 -15.70 29.72
N GLN A 401 30.03 -16.25 30.93
CA GLN A 401 30.57 -15.62 32.14
C GLN A 401 32.10 -15.51 32.10
N ASP A 402 32.79 -16.52 31.58
CA ASP A 402 34.25 -16.47 31.42
C ASP A 402 34.67 -15.44 30.38
N MET A 403 33.91 -15.32 29.27
CA MET A 403 34.13 -14.29 28.27
C MET A 403 33.89 -12.88 28.83
N GLU A 404 32.84 -12.68 29.62
CA GLU A 404 32.57 -11.42 30.32
C GLU A 404 33.71 -11.06 31.28
N ARG A 405 34.24 -12.04 32.03
CA ARG A 405 35.42 -11.84 32.89
C ARG A 405 36.65 -11.44 32.08
N VAL A 406 36.90 -12.11 30.96
CA VAL A 406 38.03 -11.78 30.07
C VAL A 406 37.88 -10.37 29.50
N VAL A 407 36.67 -9.95 29.13
CA VAL A 407 36.39 -8.58 28.67
C VAL A 407 36.64 -7.58 29.79
N ALA A 408 36.11 -7.82 30.99
CA ALA A 408 36.33 -6.95 32.15
C ALA A 408 37.82 -6.82 32.51
N ASP A 409 38.58 -7.91 32.43
CA ASP A 409 40.03 -7.90 32.67
C ASP A 409 40.79 -7.12 31.60
N LYS A 410 40.40 -7.27 30.33
CA LYS A 410 40.97 -6.49 29.21
C LYS A 410 40.66 -5.00 29.36
N GLU A 411 39.44 -4.63 29.72
CA GLU A 411 39.06 -3.24 29.98
C GLU A 411 39.80 -2.66 31.18
N LYS A 412 39.94 -3.43 32.26
CA LYS A 412 40.72 -3.05 33.44
C LYS A 412 42.19 -2.83 33.09
N ARG A 413 42.77 -3.72 32.27
CA ARG A 413 44.14 -3.55 31.75
C ARG A 413 44.27 -2.31 30.89
N MET A 414 43.31 -2.05 29.99
CA MET A 414 43.28 -0.86 29.14
C MET A 414 43.17 0.43 29.98
N ARG A 415 42.33 0.44 31.02
CA ARG A 415 42.19 1.56 31.94
C ARG A 415 43.50 1.85 32.68
N ARG A 416 44.11 0.80 33.27
CA ARG A 416 45.43 0.91 33.91
C ARG A 416 46.50 1.40 32.96
N LEU A 417 46.51 0.92 31.72
CA LEU A 417 47.46 1.37 30.71
C LEU A 417 47.29 2.87 30.40
N LYS A 418 46.04 3.35 30.28
CA LYS A 418 45.75 4.78 30.11
C LYS A 418 46.18 5.61 31.31
N GLU A 419 45.95 5.11 32.53
CA GLU A 419 46.38 5.77 33.78
C GLU A 419 47.91 5.87 33.83
N ILE A 420 48.63 4.77 33.59
CA ILE A 420 50.09 4.72 33.56
C ILE A 420 50.64 5.65 32.47
N TRP A 421 50.05 5.62 31.28
CA TRP A 421 50.47 6.50 30.18
C TRP A 421 50.25 7.98 30.53
N THR A 422 49.14 8.31 31.17
CA THR A 422 48.84 9.68 31.61
C THR A 422 49.82 10.13 32.69
N ALA A 423 50.10 9.27 33.69
CA ALA A 423 51.07 9.54 34.75
C ALA A 423 52.50 9.71 34.19
N LYS A 424 52.94 8.82 33.31
CA LYS A 424 54.26 8.92 32.66
C LYS A 424 54.36 10.12 31.73
N SER A 425 53.26 10.50 31.06
CA SER A 425 53.20 11.71 30.26
C SER A 425 53.25 12.97 31.12
N SER A 426 52.65 12.97 32.32
CA SER A 426 52.81 14.08 33.27
C SER A 426 54.22 14.15 33.84
N GLU A 427 54.82 13.02 34.22
CA GLU A 427 56.23 12.95 34.67
C GLU A 427 57.17 13.49 33.59
N PHE A 428 56.96 13.10 32.32
CA PHE A 428 57.73 13.61 31.20
C PHE A 428 57.56 15.12 31.03
N ARG A 429 56.32 15.64 31.08
CA ARG A 429 56.06 17.08 30.99
C ARG A 429 56.70 17.86 32.15
N GLU A 430 56.65 17.32 33.36
CA GLU A 430 57.26 17.93 34.55
C GLU A 430 58.79 17.92 34.46
N ALA A 431 59.39 16.81 34.02
CA ALA A 431 60.82 16.72 33.79
C ALA A 431 61.28 17.75 32.74
N VAL A 432 60.59 17.85 31.59
CA VAL A 432 60.91 18.84 30.55
C VAL A 432 60.74 20.27 31.05
N ALA A 433 59.68 20.54 31.81
CA ALA A 433 59.46 21.85 32.44
C ALA A 433 60.58 22.20 33.42
N SER A 434 61.00 21.25 34.26
CA SER A 434 62.06 21.46 35.24
C SER A 434 63.46 21.56 34.63
N LEU A 435 63.76 20.81 33.56
CA LEU A 435 65.09 20.77 32.94
C LEU A 435 65.30 21.88 31.91
N LEU A 436 64.31 22.09 31.03
CA LEU A 436 64.43 23.02 29.90
C LEU A 436 63.68 24.33 30.13
N GLY A 437 62.86 24.43 31.17
CA GLY A 437 62.05 25.62 31.46
C GLY A 437 60.82 25.78 30.58
N TYR A 438 60.37 24.70 29.91
CA TYR A 438 59.26 24.72 28.97
C TYR A 438 58.13 23.78 29.37
N LYS A 439 56.91 24.31 29.47
CA LYS A 439 55.69 23.53 29.64
C LYS A 439 55.16 23.09 28.27
N LEU A 440 55.00 21.78 28.09
CA LEU A 440 54.45 21.19 26.86
C LEU A 440 52.98 20.81 27.06
N ASP A 441 52.09 21.23 26.16
CA ASP A 441 50.69 20.81 26.11
C ASP A 441 50.38 20.18 24.75
N PHE A 442 50.04 18.88 24.75
CA PHE A 442 49.71 18.13 23.54
C PHE A 442 48.25 18.42 23.14
N LEU A 443 48.05 18.96 21.94
CA LEU A 443 46.72 19.28 21.41
C LEU A 443 46.13 18.08 20.65
N PRO A 444 44.79 17.96 20.55
CA PRO A 444 44.12 16.84 19.85
C PRO A 444 44.47 16.72 18.36
N ASN A 445 44.95 17.80 17.74
CA ASN A 445 45.37 17.84 16.34
C ASN A 445 46.82 17.39 16.13
N GLY A 446 47.47 16.78 17.12
CA GLY A 446 48.85 16.30 17.05
C GLY A 446 49.92 17.39 17.23
N ARG A 447 49.53 18.66 17.38
CA ARG A 447 50.46 19.78 17.61
C ARG A 447 50.83 19.89 19.08
N VAL A 448 52.03 20.40 19.35
CA VAL A 448 52.54 20.61 20.71
C VAL A 448 52.60 22.11 20.98
N ARG A 449 51.85 22.57 21.98
CA ARG A 449 51.95 23.92 22.51
C ARG A 449 53.08 23.97 23.53
N VAL A 450 53.97 24.94 23.39
CA VAL A 450 55.16 25.13 24.22
C VAL A 450 55.08 26.50 24.85
N THR A 451 55.08 26.54 26.17
CA THR A 451 55.01 27.78 26.94
C THR A 451 56.24 27.87 27.82
N SER A 452 56.99 28.97 27.73
CA SER A 452 58.14 29.20 28.61
C SER A 452 57.67 29.46 30.05
N MET A 453 58.32 28.83 31.03
CA MET A 453 58.06 29.07 32.46
C MET A 453 58.58 30.43 32.93
N PHE A 454 59.55 31.00 32.23
CA PHE A 454 60.21 32.26 32.60
C PHE A 454 59.60 33.48 31.91
N HIS A 455 58.75 33.28 30.90
CA HIS A 455 58.01 34.36 30.28
C HIS A 455 56.98 34.92 31.27
N LEU A 456 57.25 36.11 31.82
CA LEU A 456 56.45 36.89 32.78
C LEU A 456 55.24 36.12 33.33
N SER A 457 55.52 35.18 34.24
CA SER A 457 54.49 34.45 34.95
C SER A 457 53.58 35.47 35.64
N ALA A 458 52.26 35.31 35.51
CA ALA A 458 51.28 36.12 36.22
C ALA A 458 51.50 36.16 37.74
N ALA A 459 52.32 35.25 38.29
CA ALA A 459 52.74 35.25 39.68
C ALA A 459 53.76 36.34 40.08
N TYR A 460 54.43 37.02 39.13
CA TYR A 460 55.46 38.04 39.42
C TYR A 460 55.08 39.47 38.98
N ARG A 461 53.82 39.71 38.62
CA ARG A 461 53.28 41.07 38.57
C ARG A 461 52.90 41.47 40.01
N HIS A 462 53.84 42.04 40.75
CA HIS A 462 53.49 42.78 41.95
C HIS A 462 52.54 43.92 41.54
N GLY A 463 51.28 43.83 41.97
CA GLY A 463 50.28 44.89 41.82
C GLY A 463 49.15 44.55 40.86
N ASP A 464 48.29 43.60 41.23
CA ASP A 464 46.85 43.78 41.02
C ASP A 464 46.09 42.96 42.06
N HIS A 465 45.40 43.63 42.98
CA HIS A 465 44.67 43.03 44.10
C HIS A 465 43.22 42.68 43.70
N ASP A 466 42.85 42.83 42.42
CA ASP A 466 41.46 42.75 41.91
C ASP A 466 41.28 41.85 40.68
N ALA A 467 42.07 40.77 40.53
CA ALA A 467 41.77 39.75 39.52
C ALA A 467 40.70 38.76 40.06
N PRO A 468 39.54 38.61 39.41
CA PRO A 468 38.50 37.69 39.86
C PRO A 468 38.98 36.24 39.77
N SER A 469 38.79 35.51 40.87
CA SER A 469 39.10 34.09 41.01
C SER A 469 38.24 33.24 40.07
N ASP A 470 38.68 33.08 38.82
CA ASP A 470 38.03 32.13 37.92
C ASP A 470 38.29 30.70 38.40
N SER A 471 37.16 30.02 38.56
CA SER A 471 36.99 28.85 39.40
C SER A 471 37.36 27.58 38.64
N ARG A 472 38.58 27.06 38.80
CA ARG A 472 38.90 25.65 38.46
C ARG A 472 40.17 25.14 39.15
N GLY A 473 40.02 24.84 40.44
CA GLY A 473 40.86 23.88 41.19
C GLY A 473 42.33 24.28 41.44
N PRO A 474 42.94 23.77 42.52
CA PRO A 474 44.35 24.01 42.80
C PRO A 474 45.19 23.24 41.77
N GLY A 475 45.69 23.95 40.75
CA GLY A 475 46.54 23.38 39.70
C GLY A 475 46.42 24.04 38.32
N SER A 476 45.38 24.85 38.08
CA SER A 476 45.20 25.52 36.78
C SER A 476 45.75 26.93 36.80
N MET A 477 47.04 27.09 36.48
CA MET A 477 47.59 28.40 36.08
C MET A 477 46.85 28.89 34.82
N GLY A 478 46.45 30.16 34.81
CA GLY A 478 45.54 30.77 33.84
C GLY A 478 45.87 30.54 32.36
N ASN A 479 44.89 30.82 31.50
CA ASN A 479 44.94 30.58 30.05
C ASN A 479 46.17 31.21 29.39
N GLY A 480 47.27 30.45 29.31
CA GLY A 480 48.49 30.79 28.56
C GLY A 480 48.28 30.71 27.04
N GLU A 481 47.11 31.12 26.55
CA GLU A 481 46.73 31.03 25.13
C GLU A 481 47.39 32.10 24.26
N GLU A 482 47.86 33.20 24.85
CA GLU A 482 48.42 34.33 24.09
C GLU A 482 49.96 34.31 24.00
N ASN A 483 50.65 33.65 24.93
CA ASN A 483 52.12 33.67 25.06
C ASN A 483 52.75 32.27 24.92
N SER A 484 52.38 31.55 23.86
CA SER A 484 52.82 30.17 23.60
C SER A 484 53.27 29.98 22.15
N ILE A 485 54.08 28.96 21.92
CA ILE A 485 54.56 28.58 20.59
C ILE A 485 53.97 27.22 20.26
N ILE A 486 53.26 27.11 19.14
CA ILE A 486 52.67 25.87 18.67
C ILE A 486 53.60 25.26 17.62
N PHE A 487 54.12 24.09 17.93
CA PHE A 487 54.92 23.27 17.04
C PHE A 487 54.05 22.20 16.38
N ASP A 488 54.16 22.10 15.06
CA ASP A 488 53.61 21.02 14.26
C ASP A 488 54.74 20.03 13.96
N GLY A 489 54.76 18.90 14.66
CA GLY A 489 55.81 17.90 14.55
C GLY A 489 55.81 17.12 13.23
N GLU A 490 54.66 17.07 12.54
CA GLU A 490 54.53 16.35 11.25
C GLU A 490 55.01 17.21 10.09
N ASN A 491 54.69 18.50 10.11
CA ASN A 491 55.08 19.45 9.06
C ASN A 491 56.38 20.20 9.38
N GLY A 492 56.94 20.03 10.59
CA GLY A 492 58.13 20.77 11.05
C GLY A 492 57.92 22.28 11.14
N THR A 493 56.67 22.74 11.28
CA THR A 493 56.36 24.18 11.27
C THR A 493 56.13 24.72 12.68
N MET A 494 56.53 25.97 12.90
CA MET A 494 56.35 26.68 14.16
C MET A 494 55.42 27.88 13.96
N LYS A 495 54.42 28.04 14.84
CA LYS A 495 53.51 29.18 14.84
C LYS A 495 53.43 29.79 16.23
N ILE A 496 53.50 31.12 16.30
CA ILE A 496 53.37 31.86 17.55
C ILE A 496 51.87 32.09 17.83
N SER A 497 51.40 31.78 19.04
CA SER A 497 50.03 32.11 19.45
C SER A 497 49.86 33.62 19.57
N GLY A 498 48.71 34.16 19.19
CA GLY A 498 48.45 35.62 19.20
C GLY A 498 48.80 36.37 17.91
N GLY A 499 49.41 35.70 16.92
CA GLY A 499 49.71 36.29 15.60
C GLY A 499 51.00 37.13 15.55
N PRO A 500 51.42 37.60 14.36
CA PRO A 500 52.72 38.26 14.15
C PRO A 500 52.85 39.63 14.83
N ASN A 501 51.73 40.24 15.21
CA ASN A 501 51.67 41.53 15.91
C ASN A 501 51.38 41.36 17.41
N SER A 502 51.42 40.14 17.95
CA SER A 502 51.35 39.91 19.40
C SER A 502 52.57 40.53 20.09
N LEU A 503 52.38 41.07 21.30
CA LEU A 503 53.47 41.59 22.13
C LEU A 503 54.56 40.52 22.33
N PHE A 504 54.15 39.27 22.56
CA PHE A 504 55.05 38.12 22.66
C PHE A 504 55.83 37.88 21.37
N ALA A 505 55.16 37.93 20.22
CA ALA A 505 55.80 37.73 18.92
C ALA A 505 56.80 38.85 18.57
N MET A 506 56.51 40.09 18.97
CA MET A 506 57.41 41.23 18.77
C MET A 506 58.66 41.15 19.66
N GLU A 507 58.50 40.70 20.91
CA GLU A 507 59.60 40.55 21.86
C GLU A 507 60.63 39.53 21.38
N ILE A 508 60.18 38.36 20.93
CA ILE A 508 61.07 37.28 20.47
C ILE A 508 61.45 37.40 18.98
N LYS A 509 60.96 38.42 18.26
CA LYS A 509 61.14 38.58 16.81
C LYS A 509 62.61 38.57 16.39
N HIS A 510 63.46 39.22 17.17
CA HIS A 510 64.90 39.30 16.90
C HIS A 510 65.58 37.92 17.06
N LEU A 511 65.16 37.13 18.05
CA LEU A 511 65.63 35.75 18.25
C LEU A 511 65.13 34.81 17.15
N ILE A 512 63.89 34.98 16.67
CA ILE A 512 63.34 34.19 15.57
C ILE A 512 64.13 34.46 14.28
N LYS A 513 64.39 35.73 13.95
CA LYS A 513 65.16 36.09 12.76
C LYS A 513 66.56 35.46 12.78
N PHE A 514 67.25 35.57 13.91
CA PHE A 514 68.62 35.07 14.03
C PHE A 514 68.70 33.54 14.11
N TRP A 515 67.90 32.88 14.94
CA TRP A 515 68.03 31.44 15.19
C TRP A 515 67.15 30.57 14.28
N VAL A 516 65.96 31.03 13.89
CA VAL A 516 65.01 30.25 13.09
C VAL A 516 65.12 30.57 11.60
N GLU A 517 65.20 31.84 11.21
CA GLU A 517 65.27 32.21 9.78
C GLU A 517 66.69 32.04 9.21
N GLU A 518 67.72 32.54 9.90
CA GLU A 518 69.12 32.49 9.42
C GLU A 518 69.78 31.12 9.70
N ARG A 519 69.65 30.59 10.93
CA ARG A 519 70.35 29.38 11.37
C ARG A 519 69.53 28.10 11.33
N LYS A 520 68.20 28.19 11.23
CA LYS A 520 67.24 27.07 11.22
C LYS A 520 67.40 26.08 12.38
N ASP A 521 67.74 26.58 13.57
CA ASP A 521 67.99 25.78 14.77
C ASP A 521 67.01 26.15 15.91
N ILE A 522 65.97 25.33 16.06
CA ILE A 522 64.91 25.51 17.05
C ILE A 522 65.42 25.26 18.49
N PRO A 523 66.21 24.20 18.78
CA PRO A 523 66.84 24.04 20.09
C PRO A 523 67.65 25.27 20.55
N CYS A 524 68.49 25.83 19.68
CA CYS A 524 69.26 27.04 20.02
C CYS A 524 68.36 28.27 20.22
N PHE A 525 67.30 28.40 19.40
CA PHE A 525 66.28 29.45 19.58
C PHE A 525 65.62 29.35 20.96
N LEU A 526 65.16 28.17 21.36
CA LEU A 526 64.53 27.95 22.66
C LEU A 526 65.51 28.18 23.82
N ALA A 527 66.77 27.78 23.69
CA ALA A 527 67.78 28.06 24.71
C ALA A 527 68.04 29.57 24.88
N ALA A 528 68.19 30.31 23.76
CA ALA A 528 68.39 31.76 23.79
C ALA A 528 67.17 32.50 24.35
N MET A 529 65.96 32.05 23.99
CA MET A 529 64.71 32.60 24.51
C MET A 529 64.54 32.31 26.01
N THR A 530 64.98 31.15 26.50
CA THR A 530 65.01 30.85 27.94
C THR A 530 65.93 31.81 28.68
N LEU A 531 67.13 32.08 28.16
CA LEU A 531 68.07 33.02 28.76
C LEU A 531 67.54 34.45 28.77
N ASP A 532 67.02 34.93 27.64
CA ASP A 532 66.44 36.28 27.52
C ASP A 532 65.25 36.47 28.48
N PHE A 533 64.35 35.49 28.60
CA PHE A 533 63.26 35.55 29.57
C PHE A 533 63.73 35.39 31.02
N TYR A 534 64.74 34.58 31.28
CA TYR A 534 65.32 34.45 32.61
C TYR A 534 65.95 35.77 33.08
N ASP A 535 66.73 36.45 32.22
CA ASP A 535 67.37 37.73 32.52
C ASP A 535 66.35 38.84 32.80
N LYS A 536 65.18 38.77 32.13
CA LYS A 536 64.04 39.67 32.37
C LYS A 536 63.27 39.36 33.66
N THR A 537 63.45 38.19 34.26
CA THR A 537 62.84 37.86 35.56
C THR A 537 63.71 38.31 36.73
N THR A 538 63.08 38.64 37.86
CA THR A 538 63.74 39.14 39.10
C THR A 538 64.73 38.17 39.76
N ARG A 539 64.93 36.96 39.22
CA ARG A 539 66.01 36.05 39.64
C ARG A 539 67.40 36.49 39.20
N ALA A 540 67.54 37.18 38.07
CA ALA A 540 68.82 37.75 37.64
C ALA A 540 69.23 38.99 38.45
N ALA A 541 68.27 39.70 39.05
CA ALA A 541 68.51 40.88 39.88
C ALA A 541 68.92 40.57 41.34
N ARG A 542 68.99 39.28 41.73
CA ARG A 542 69.34 38.84 43.10
C ARG A 542 70.66 38.06 43.19
N MET A 543 71.43 37.94 42.11
CA MET A 543 72.83 37.49 42.18
C MET A 543 73.78 38.68 42.13
#